data_AF-A0A0E3R5F0-F1
#
_entry.id   AF-A0A0E3R5F0-F1
#
_cell.length_a   1.000
_cell.length_b   1.000
_cell.length_c   1.000
_cell.angle_alpha   90.00
_cell.angle_beta   90.00
_cell.angle_gamma   90.00
#
_symmetry.space_group_name_H-M   'P 1'
#
loop_
_entity.id
_entity.type
_entity.pdbx_description
1 polymer ?
#
loop_
_entity_poly.entity_id
_entity_poly.type
_entity_poly.pdbx_seq_one_letter_code
_entity_poly.pdbx_strand_id
1 'polypeptide(L)' 'MMGFSYIFILFAFIGLLSFVFWIWILIDCAKNETDIGNTRLIWVIIIFLTYIVGAFLYYFIRRPKRLLELGK' A
#
# COMPACT_ATOMS: atom_id res chain seq x y z
N MET A 1 22.45 -29.42 1.98
CA MET A 1 21.05 -29.24 2.46
C MET A 1 20.82 -27.96 3.27
N MET A 2 21.85 -27.23 3.75
CA MET A 2 21.66 -26.03 4.61
C MET A 2 21.25 -24.73 3.86
N GLY A 3 21.59 -24.57 2.58
CA GLY A 3 21.30 -23.32 1.83
C GLY A 3 19.82 -23.06 1.53
N PHE A 4 19.00 -24.11 1.46
CA PHE A 4 17.58 -23.98 1.12
C PHE A 4 16.77 -23.31 2.25
N SER A 5 17.17 -23.52 3.51
CA SER A 5 16.48 -22.98 4.69
C SER A 5 16.59 -21.45 4.80
N TYR A 6 17.76 -20.89 4.48
CA TYR A 6 17.97 -19.44 4.53
C TYR A 6 17.13 -18.69 3.49
N ILE A 7 16.96 -19.25 2.30
CA ILE A 7 16.12 -18.68 1.24
C ILE A 7 14.67 -18.59 1.71
N PHE A 8 14.14 -19.65 2.35
CA PHE A 8 12.78 -19.65 2.89
C PHE A 8 12.56 -18.59 3.97
N ILE A 9 13.52 -18.42 4.89
CA ILE A 9 13.45 -17.39 5.93
C ILE A 9 13.42 -15.99 5.31
N LEU A 10 14.24 -15.75 4.29
CA LEU A 10 14.31 -14.47 3.57
C LEU A 10 12.99 -14.15 2.85
N PHE A 11 12.42 -15.13 2.15
CA PHE A 11 11.11 -14.98 1.50
C PHE A 11 9.98 -14.76 2.50
N ALA A 12 9.98 -15.46 3.63
CA ALA A 12 9.00 -15.23 4.69
C ALA A 12 9.10 -13.81 5.27
N PHE A 13 10.31 -13.31 5.47
CA PHE A 13 10.55 -11.96 5.96
C PHE A 13 10.08 -10.89 4.97
N ILE A 14 10.35 -11.08 3.67
CA ILE A 14 9.87 -10.22 2.58
C ILE A 14 8.35 -10.24 2.49
N GLY A 15 7.72 -11.41 2.62
CA GLY A 15 6.27 -11.55 2.65
C GLY A 15 5.65 -10.81 3.84
N LEU A 16 6.28 -10.87 5.02
CA LEU A 16 5.82 -10.15 6.21
C LEU A 16 5.94 -8.63 6.01
N LEU A 17 7.09 -8.15 5.54
CA LEU A 17 7.32 -6.73 5.25
C LEU A 17 6.33 -6.19 4.22
N SER A 18 6.07 -6.98 3.18
CA SER A 18 5.08 -6.72 2.14
C SER A 18 3.66 -6.56 2.73
N PHE A 19 3.30 -7.44 3.67
CA PHE A 19 2.01 -7.40 4.36
C PHE A 19 1.87 -6.17 5.25
N VAL A 20 2.91 -5.85 6.02
CA VAL A 20 2.96 -4.65 6.86
C VAL A 20 2.86 -3.39 6.00
N PHE A 21 3.60 -3.33 4.90
CA PHE A 21 3.56 -2.21 3.96
C PHE A 21 2.15 -2.01 3.37
N TRP A 22 1.50 -3.10 2.94
CA TRP A 22 0.15 -3.05 2.42
C TRP A 22 -0.86 -2.50 3.44
N ILE A 23 -0.84 -2.99 4.69
CA ILE A 23 -1.71 -2.47 5.77
C ILE A 23 -1.43 -0.99 6.01
N TRP A 24 -0.16 -0.61 6.09
CA TRP A 24 0.23 0.77 6.34
C TRP A 24 -0.31 1.72 5.27
N ILE A 25 -0.23 1.33 3.99
CA ILE A 25 -0.80 2.10 2.89
C ILE A 25 -2.33 2.17 2.95
N LEU A 26 -2.99 1.08 3.35
CA LEU A 26 -4.44 1.06 3.52
C LEU A 26 -4.89 2.03 4.64
N ILE A 27 -4.14 2.10 5.73
CA ILE A 27 -4.36 3.07 6.82
C ILE A 27 -4.07 4.51 6.36
N ASP A 28 -2.98 4.74 5.62
CA ASP A 28 -2.68 6.07 5.05
C ASP A 28 -3.81 6.54 4.13
N CYS A 29 -4.33 5.65 3.28
CA CYS A 29 -5.48 5.91 2.41
C CYS A 29 -6.74 6.21 3.22
N ALA A 30 -7.05 5.42 4.25
CA ALA A 30 -8.24 5.65 5.05
C ALA A 30 -8.15 6.95 5.88
N LYS A 31 -6.96 7.36 6.33
CA LYS A 31 -6.79 8.51 7.23
C LYS A 31 -6.60 9.83 6.50
N ASN A 32 -5.79 9.83 5.44
CA ASN A 32 -5.31 11.06 4.82
C ASN A 32 -6.08 11.39 3.52
N GLU A 33 -6.83 10.45 2.96
CA GLU A 33 -7.56 10.69 1.71
C GLU A 33 -8.85 11.46 1.93
N THR A 34 -9.13 12.39 1.01
CA THR A 34 -10.33 13.23 1.03
C THR A 34 -11.57 12.42 0.65
N ASP A 35 -12.66 12.64 1.40
CA ASP A 35 -13.98 12.04 1.11
C ASP A 35 -14.72 12.73 -0.06
N ILE A 36 -14.06 13.67 -0.74
CA ILE A 36 -14.63 14.37 -1.89
C ILE A 36 -14.78 13.37 -3.05
N GLY A 37 -16.02 13.15 -3.49
CA GLY A 37 -16.32 12.30 -4.63
C GLY A 37 -16.07 10.80 -4.41
N ASN A 38 -16.13 10.31 -3.16
CA ASN A 38 -15.90 8.90 -2.83
C ASN A 38 -14.47 8.39 -3.16
N THR A 39 -13.53 9.31 -3.38
CA THR A 39 -12.16 8.99 -3.80
C THR A 39 -11.44 8.09 -2.79
N ARG A 40 -11.66 8.32 -1.49
CA ARG A 40 -11.20 7.43 -0.42
C ARG A 40 -11.68 5.99 -0.62
N LEU A 41 -12.99 5.80 -0.82
CA LEU A 41 -13.58 4.45 -0.93
C LEU A 41 -13.03 3.70 -2.16
N ILE A 42 -12.92 4.39 -3.29
CA ILE A 42 -12.40 3.83 -4.54
C ILE A 42 -10.94 3.37 -4.35
N TRP A 43 -10.08 4.19 -3.75
CA TRP A 43 -8.69 3.82 -3.51
C TRP A 43 -8.54 2.71 -2.48
N VAL A 44 -9.34 2.71 -1.41
CA VAL A 44 -9.35 1.61 -0.44
C VAL A 44 -9.71 0.29 -1.14
N ILE A 45 -10.75 0.29 -1.98
CA ILE A 45 -11.17 -0.90 -2.74
C ILE A 45 -10.06 -1.37 -3.69
N ILE A 46 -9.42 -0.45 -4.42
CA ILE A 46 -8.30 -0.78 -5.33
C ILE A 46 -7.14 -1.41 -4.55
N ILE A 47 -6.68 -0.77 -3.48
CA ILE A 47 -5.58 -1.27 -2.63
C ILE A 47 -5.97 -2.62 -2.04
N PHE A 48 -7.23 -2.79 -1.64
CA PHE A 48 -7.72 -4.02 -1.05
C PHE A 48 -7.72 -5.19 -2.05
N LEU A 49 -8.22 -4.98 -3.27
CA LEU A 49 -8.30 -6.00 -4.33
C LEU A 49 -6.95 -6.34 -4.95
N THR A 50 -6.11 -5.33 -5.16
CA THR A 50 -4.84 -5.49 -5.90
C THR A 50 -3.63 -5.67 -4.96
N TYR A 51 -3.88 -5.70 -3.66
CA TYR A 51 -2.89 -5.92 -2.62
C TYR A 51 -1.68 -4.98 -2.77
N ILE A 52 -0.48 -5.54 -2.89
CA ILE A 52 0.77 -4.79 -3.03
C ILE A 52 0.77 -3.87 -4.26
N VAL A 53 0.16 -4.29 -5.37
CA VAL A 53 0.16 -3.50 -6.61
C VAL A 53 -0.62 -2.19 -6.40
N GLY A 54 -1.77 -2.28 -5.73
CA GLY A 54 -2.56 -1.11 -5.37
C GLY A 54 -1.87 -0.22 -4.34
N ALA A 55 -1.16 -0.82 -3.38
CA ALA A 55 -0.38 -0.08 -2.41
C ALA A 55 0.73 0.76 -3.08
N PHE A 56 1.44 0.19 -4.05
CA PHE A 56 2.44 0.91 -4.85
C PHE A 56 1.82 1.99 -5.73
N LEU A 57 0.72 1.69 -6.43
CA LEU A 57 -0.01 2.66 -7.25
C LEU A 57 -0.46 3.86 -6.41
N TYR A 58 -1.02 3.61 -5.23
CA TYR A 58 -1.44 4.67 -4.33
C TYR A 58 -0.25 5.50 -3.85
N TYR A 59 0.83 4.85 -3.42
CA TYR A 59 2.00 5.52 -2.89
C TYR A 59 2.68 6.43 -3.93
N PHE A 60 2.85 5.96 -5.17
CA PHE A 60 3.55 6.71 -6.21
C PHE A 60 2.66 7.68 -6.98
N ILE A 61 1.38 7.37 -7.20
CA ILE A 61 0.50 8.18 -8.05
C ILE A 61 -0.44 9.04 -7.21
N ARG A 62 -1.15 8.44 -6.25
CA ARG A 62 -2.20 9.16 -5.51
C ARG A 62 -1.63 10.10 -4.46
N ARG A 63 -0.63 9.64 -3.70
CA ARG A 63 0.01 10.43 -2.64
C ARG A 63 0.51 11.80 -3.12
N PRO A 64 1.27 11.93 -4.24
CA PRO A 64 1.67 13.25 -4.73
C PRO A 64 0.50 14.04 -5.32
N LYS A 65 -0.47 13.39 -5.99
CA LYS A 65 -1.68 14.08 -6.46
C LYS A 65 -2.46 14.73 -5.33
N ARG A 66 -2.62 14.04 -4.20
CA ARG A 66 -3.25 14.60 -3.00
C ARG A 66 -2.51 15.84 -2.49
N LEU A 67 -1.17 15.83 -2.46
CA LEU A 67 -0.38 16.98 -2.03
C LEU A 67 -0.58 18.18 -2.96
N LEU A 68 -0.66 17.92 -4.26
CA LEU A 68 -0.97 18.95 -5.27
C LEU A 68 -2.41 19.48 -5.14
N GLU A 69 -3.39 18.60 -4.93
CA GLU A 69 -4.81 18.95 -4.73
C GLU A 69 -5.04 19.77 -3.43
N LEU A 70 -4.26 19.49 -2.38
CA LEU A 70 -4.35 20.17 -1.08
C LEU A 70 -3.42 21.37 -0.93
N GLY A 71 -2.57 21.67 -1.93
CA GLY A 71 -1.78 22.90 -2.00
C GLY A 71 -0.92 23.20 -0.76
N LYS A 72 -0.22 22.20 -0.22
CA LYS A 72 0.80 22.39 0.83
C LYS A 72 2.17 21.97 0.36
#